data_AF-A0A2T2TTS1-F1
#
_entry.id   AF-A0A2T2TTS1-F1
#
_cell.length_a   1.000
_cell.length_b   1.000
_cell.length_c   1.000
_cell.angle_alpha   90.00
_cell.angle_beta   90.00
_cell.angle_gamma   90.00
#
_symmetry.space_group_name_H-M   'P 1'
#
loop_
_entity.id
_entity.type
_entity.pdbx_description
1 polymer ?
#
loop_
_entity_poly.entity_id
_entity_poly.type
_entity_poly.pdbx_seq_one_letter_code
_entity_poly.pdbx_strand_id
1 'polypeptide(L)'
;MAVGSAGRNAALFWKRERFFSSHVFSSLFFDMRARPFHLLRRSILPSAVLLVLIGALAAGPVRAQQQQQKQRTRSTAAPDSGASITYEEAVRLALERNYQLRRAQNDVTSQSISIDRNRAEFYPNLSLSVGGGRDFGRNFSQTQGEIVSQTSSEANVGAQSQVNLFNGFRDDATLEEAQARM
;
A
#
# COMPACT_ATOMS: atom_id res chain seq x y z
N MET A 1 -56.57 5.16 43.98
CA MET A 1 -55.52 4.17 43.68
C MET A 1 -55.29 4.22 42.17
N ALA A 2 -54.37 5.05 41.67
CA ALA A 2 -52.91 4.91 41.65
C ALA A 2 -52.42 3.83 40.67
N VAL A 3 -51.92 4.32 39.51
CA VAL A 3 -50.73 3.87 38.72
C VAL A 3 -50.81 2.46 38.08
N GLY A 4 -50.36 2.18 36.85
CA GLY A 4 -49.57 2.88 35.82
C GLY A 4 -49.78 2.16 34.48
N SER A 5 -49.77 2.84 33.33
CA SER A 5 -48.62 3.31 32.53
C SER A 5 -47.67 2.22 32.01
N ALA A 6 -47.64 2.16 30.67
CA ALA A 6 -46.46 2.08 29.81
C ALA A 6 -45.96 0.70 29.32
N GLY A 7 -45.62 0.71 28.02
CA GLY A 7 -44.51 -0.03 27.41
C GLY A 7 -44.92 -1.31 26.70
N ARG A 8 -45.24 -1.28 25.40
CA ARG A 8 -44.26 -1.40 24.30
C ARG A 8 -43.11 -2.33 24.67
N ASN A 9 -43.03 -3.52 24.06
CA ASN A 9 -41.80 -4.06 23.49
C ASN A 9 -42.07 -5.34 22.70
N ALA A 10 -41.86 -5.25 21.40
CA ALA A 10 -41.64 -6.37 20.51
C ALA A 10 -40.26 -6.97 20.81
N ALA A 11 -40.20 -8.29 21.02
CA ALA A 11 -38.97 -9.08 21.00
C ALA A 11 -39.38 -10.52 20.64
N LEU A 12 -39.26 -10.89 19.37
CA LEU A 12 -38.18 -11.76 18.90
C LEU A 12 -38.14 -13.09 19.67
N PHE A 13 -39.07 -13.97 19.32
CA PHE A 13 -39.11 -15.36 19.74
C PHE A 13 -38.12 -16.15 18.87
N TRP A 14 -36.88 -16.27 19.33
CA TRP A 14 -35.82 -17.01 18.64
C TRP A 14 -36.00 -18.52 18.86
N LYS A 15 -36.41 -19.24 17.82
CA LYS A 15 -36.51 -20.70 17.81
C LYS A 15 -35.10 -21.29 17.71
N ARG A 16 -34.71 -22.00 18.77
CA ARG A 16 -33.43 -22.68 18.95
C ARG A 16 -33.51 -24.07 18.33
N GLU A 17 -32.95 -24.27 17.14
CA GLU A 17 -32.74 -25.60 16.55
C GLU A 17 -31.25 -25.80 16.26
N ARG A 18 -30.63 -26.67 17.06
CA ARG A 18 -29.30 -27.23 16.79
C ARG A 18 -29.47 -28.28 15.69
N PHE A 19 -28.85 -28.10 14.54
CA PHE A 19 -28.42 -29.22 13.71
C PHE A 19 -27.06 -28.92 13.08
N PHE A 20 -26.12 -29.79 13.44
CA PHE A 20 -24.82 -29.93 12.85
C PHE A 20 -25.01 -30.54 11.46
N SER A 21 -24.57 -29.86 10.40
CA SER A 21 -24.25 -30.53 9.14
C SER A 21 -23.25 -29.71 8.35
N SER A 22 -22.11 -30.36 8.13
CA SER A 22 -21.03 -30.02 7.19
C SER A 22 -21.55 -29.45 5.89
N HIS A 23 -21.06 -28.28 5.47
CA HIS A 23 -20.78 -27.93 4.07
C HIS A 23 -19.66 -26.88 4.05
N VAL A 24 -18.65 -27.17 3.24
CA VAL A 24 -17.48 -26.34 2.96
C VAL A 24 -17.94 -24.98 2.43
N PHE A 25 -17.42 -23.92 3.04
CA PHE A 25 -17.67 -22.52 2.67
C PHE A 25 -17.21 -22.27 1.23
N SER A 26 -18.15 -22.15 0.30
CA SER A 26 -17.95 -21.53 -1.01
C SER A 26 -18.55 -20.12 -0.94
N SER A 27 -17.69 -19.12 -0.78
CA SER A 27 -18.05 -17.72 -1.02
C SER A 27 -16.81 -16.93 -1.41
N LEU A 28 -16.59 -16.84 -2.73
CA LEU A 28 -15.88 -15.74 -3.37
C LEU A 28 -16.53 -14.43 -2.91
N PHE A 29 -15.82 -13.67 -2.07
CA PHE A 29 -16.17 -12.29 -1.76
C PHE A 29 -15.00 -11.40 -2.19
N PHE A 30 -15.05 -11.00 -3.46
CA PHE A 30 -14.22 -9.94 -4.02
C PHE A 30 -14.94 -8.62 -3.74
N ASP A 31 -14.70 -8.03 -2.57
CA ASP A 31 -15.18 -6.67 -2.26
C ASP A 31 -14.20 -5.65 -2.84
N MET A 32 -14.48 -5.26 -4.09
CA MET A 32 -13.79 -4.17 -4.78
C MET A 32 -14.66 -2.91 -4.67
N ARG A 33 -14.45 -2.12 -3.61
CA ARG A 33 -14.99 -0.75 -3.54
C ARG A 33 -14.29 0.14 -4.56
N ALA A 34 -14.84 0.19 -5.76
CA ALA A 34 -14.51 1.17 -6.79
C ALA A 34 -14.90 2.59 -6.32
N ARG A 35 -13.95 3.52 -6.34
CA ARG A 35 -14.21 4.96 -6.24
C ARG A 35 -14.21 5.55 -7.66
N PRO A 36 -15.23 6.34 -8.06
CA PRO A 36 -15.27 6.94 -9.38
C PRO A 36 -14.29 8.12 -9.42
N PHE A 37 -13.15 7.95 -10.10
CA PHE A 37 -12.26 9.07 -10.41
C PHE A 37 -12.71 9.73 -11.70
N HIS A 38 -13.08 10.99 -11.57
CA HIS A 38 -13.57 11.84 -12.65
C HIS A 38 -12.53 12.02 -13.76
N LEU A 39 -13.07 12.00 -14.97
CA LEU A 39 -12.43 12.29 -16.25
C LEU A 39 -11.65 13.62 -16.20
N LEU A 40 -10.33 13.58 -16.40
CA LEU A 40 -9.58 14.76 -16.84
C LEU A 40 -9.06 14.54 -18.26
N ARG A 41 -9.55 15.42 -19.13
CA ARG A 41 -9.38 15.43 -20.58
C ARG A 41 -7.91 15.52 -20.95
N ARG A 42 -7.44 14.56 -21.75
CA ARG A 42 -6.11 14.52 -22.38
C ARG A 42 -5.86 15.78 -23.21
N SER A 43 -4.76 16.48 -22.96
CA SER A 43 -4.13 17.39 -23.93
C SER A 43 -2.65 17.02 -24.04
N ILE A 44 -2.26 16.67 -25.26
CA ILE A 44 -0.96 16.13 -25.67
C ILE A 44 0.03 17.30 -25.80
N LEU A 45 1.21 17.22 -25.16
CA LEU A 45 2.38 18.00 -25.56
C LEU A 45 3.63 17.09 -25.53
N PRO A 46 4.44 17.04 -26.61
CA PRO A 46 5.54 16.11 -26.75
C PRO A 46 6.81 16.54 -25.99
N SER A 47 7.61 15.54 -25.60
CA SER A 47 8.93 15.65 -24.96
C SER A 47 9.94 16.44 -25.79
N ALA A 48 10.63 17.41 -25.18
CA ALA A 48 12.04 17.73 -25.42
C ALA A 48 12.55 18.80 -24.44
N VAL A 49 13.85 18.71 -24.12
CA VAL A 49 14.71 19.71 -23.47
C VAL A 49 14.77 19.67 -21.93
N LEU A 50 15.70 18.86 -21.41
CA LEU A 50 16.36 19.10 -20.13
C LEU A 50 17.84 19.37 -20.41
N LEU A 51 18.22 20.64 -20.48
CA LEU A 51 19.60 21.11 -20.65
C LEU A 51 20.26 21.28 -19.28
N VAL A 52 21.42 20.64 -19.14
CA VAL A 52 22.36 20.71 -18.02
C VAL A 52 22.78 22.16 -17.76
N LEU A 53 22.58 22.63 -16.52
CA LEU A 53 23.02 23.94 -16.04
C LEU A 53 24.18 23.74 -15.05
N ILE A 54 25.40 23.62 -15.59
CA ILE A 54 26.65 23.82 -14.85
C ILE A 54 27.34 25.02 -15.48
N GLY A 55 27.39 26.14 -14.75
CA GLY A 55 28.20 27.30 -15.13
C GLY A 55 27.68 28.61 -14.55
N ALA A 56 28.26 29.02 -13.41
CA ALA A 56 28.68 30.40 -13.10
C ALA A 56 28.93 30.55 -11.59
N LEU A 57 30.10 30.10 -11.13
CA LEU A 57 30.69 30.55 -9.87
C LEU A 57 31.56 31.78 -10.19
N ALA A 58 31.00 32.98 -10.07
CA ALA A 58 31.73 34.24 -10.16
C ALA A 58 31.31 35.16 -9.00
N ALA A 59 32.32 35.62 -8.27
CA ALA A 59 32.23 36.38 -7.04
C ALA A 59 31.55 37.75 -7.18
N GLY A 60 30.76 38.13 -6.16
CA GLY A 60 30.15 39.46 -5.98
C GLY A 60 29.64 39.62 -4.54
N PRO A 61 29.64 40.83 -3.95
CA PRO A 61 29.99 41.03 -2.55
C PRO A 61 28.89 40.66 -1.55
N VAL A 62 29.34 39.94 -0.52
CA VAL A 62 28.64 39.67 0.74
C VAL A 62 28.41 40.99 1.49
N ARG A 63 27.30 41.68 1.20
CA ARG A 63 26.79 42.80 2.01
C ARG A 63 25.27 42.78 2.23
N ALA A 64 24.58 41.73 1.80
CA ALA A 64 23.16 41.52 2.07
C ALA A 64 22.89 40.42 3.11
N GLN A 65 23.86 40.15 4.00
CA GLN A 65 23.72 39.14 5.05
C GLN A 65 23.09 39.67 6.35
N GLN A 66 22.33 40.78 6.29
CA GLN A 66 21.73 41.41 7.46
C GLN A 66 20.19 41.37 7.54
N GLN A 67 19.51 40.52 6.76
CA GLN A 67 18.06 40.34 6.92
C GLN A 67 17.58 38.91 7.24
N GLN A 68 18.49 38.00 7.60
CA GLN A 68 18.13 36.68 8.12
C GLN A 68 18.27 36.56 9.65
N GLN A 69 17.87 37.62 10.37
CA GLN A 69 17.82 37.60 11.83
C GLN A 69 16.52 38.19 12.42
N LYS A 70 15.43 38.19 11.63
CA LYS A 70 14.08 38.59 12.08
C LYS A 70 13.04 37.47 12.11
N GLN A 71 13.48 36.20 12.18
CA GLN A 71 12.60 35.03 12.33
C GLN A 71 13.24 33.92 13.17
N ARG A 72 14.00 34.32 14.20
CA ARG A 72 14.31 33.48 15.38
C ARG A 72 13.51 33.93 16.60
N THR A 73 12.28 34.39 16.41
CA THR A 73 11.26 34.17 17.43
C THR A 73 10.59 32.87 17.02
N ARG A 74 11.08 31.73 17.55
CA ARG A 74 10.13 30.64 17.82
C ARG A 74 9.03 31.33 18.60
N SER A 75 7.83 31.42 18.04
CA SER A 75 6.65 31.63 18.85
C SER A 75 6.70 30.52 19.88
N THR A 76 7.15 30.83 21.09
CA THR A 76 6.74 30.14 22.29
C THR A 76 5.24 30.36 22.32
N ALA A 77 4.50 29.52 21.59
CA ALA A 77 3.10 29.34 21.86
C ALA A 77 3.04 29.07 23.36
N ALA A 78 2.28 29.91 24.06
CA ALA A 78 2.03 29.77 25.48
C ALA A 78 1.72 28.28 25.78
N PRO A 79 2.14 27.74 26.95
CA PRO A 79 1.59 26.47 27.37
C PRO A 79 0.07 26.65 27.34
N ASP A 80 -0.62 25.88 26.50
CA ASP A 80 -2.08 25.80 26.52
C ASP A 80 -2.45 25.68 27.99
N SER A 81 -3.23 26.67 28.47
CA SER A 81 -3.70 26.79 29.83
C SER A 81 -4.04 25.40 30.33
N GLY A 82 -3.17 24.88 31.21
CA GLY A 82 -3.10 23.45 31.51
C GLY A 82 -4.47 22.97 31.94
N ALA A 83 -5.17 22.29 31.05
CA ALA A 83 -6.29 21.46 31.44
C ALA A 83 -5.69 20.49 32.45
N SER A 84 -6.07 20.64 33.72
CA SER A 84 -5.63 19.76 34.79
C SER A 84 -6.25 18.39 34.53
N ILE A 85 -5.54 17.58 33.77
CA ILE A 85 -5.85 16.16 33.61
C ILE A 85 -5.56 15.48 34.94
N THR A 86 -6.45 14.60 35.38
CA THR A 86 -6.15 13.77 36.55
C THR A 86 -4.98 12.84 36.21
N TYR A 87 -4.30 12.34 37.24
CA TYR A 87 -3.17 11.43 37.04
C TYR A 87 -3.57 10.21 36.18
N GLU A 88 -4.75 9.68 36.43
CA GLU A 88 -5.33 8.54 35.70
C GLU A 88 -5.54 8.89 34.22
N GLU A 89 -6.04 10.09 33.93
CA GLU A 89 -6.26 10.56 32.57
C GLU A 89 -4.92 10.81 31.84
N ALA A 90 -3.91 11.34 32.53
CA ALA A 90 -2.55 11.48 31.99
C ALA A 90 -1.93 10.12 31.61
N VAL A 91 -2.07 9.11 32.48
CA VAL A 91 -1.59 7.75 32.21
C VAL A 91 -2.33 7.13 31.03
N ARG A 92 -3.66 7.29 30.96
CA ARG A 92 -4.46 6.79 29.84
C ARG A 92 -4.04 7.41 28.51
N LEU A 93 -3.93 8.74 28.45
CA LEU A 93 -3.49 9.47 27.26
C LEU A 93 -2.05 9.09 26.85
N ALA A 94 -1.16 8.95 27.83
CA ALA A 94 0.22 8.55 27.60
C ALA A 94 0.32 7.15 26.99
N LEU A 95 -0.52 6.20 27.40
CA LEU A 95 -0.58 4.85 26.82
C LEU A 95 -1.25 4.85 25.44
N GLU A 96 -2.37 5.55 25.27
CA GLU A 96 -3.11 5.60 24.00
C GLU A 96 -2.31 6.28 22.87
N ARG A 97 -1.57 7.33 23.22
CA ARG A 97 -0.78 8.13 22.28
C ARG A 97 0.70 7.78 22.32
N ASN A 98 1.09 6.70 23.01
CA ASN A 98 2.48 6.30 23.07
C ASN A 98 2.99 5.86 21.69
N TYR A 99 3.88 6.66 21.10
CA TYR A 99 4.50 6.31 19.83
C TYR A 99 5.39 5.06 19.92
N GLN A 100 6.03 4.81 21.07
CA GLN A 100 6.85 3.61 21.27
C GLN A 100 5.98 2.35 21.26
N LEU A 101 4.81 2.37 21.90
CA LEU A 101 3.89 1.23 21.87
C LEU A 101 3.37 0.95 20.46
N ARG A 102 3.03 2.01 19.70
CA ARG A 102 2.62 1.86 18.30
C ARG A 102 3.75 1.31 17.42
N ARG A 103 5.00 1.73 17.65
CA ARG A 103 6.18 1.15 16.99
C ARG A 103 6.34 -0.33 17.34
N ALA A 104 6.33 -0.67 18.62
CA ALA A 104 6.42 -2.06 19.07
C ALA A 104 5.30 -2.94 18.48
N GLN A 105 4.07 -2.43 18.38
CA GLN A 105 2.95 -3.13 17.72
C GLN A 105 3.20 -3.36 16.22
N ASN A 106 3.73 -2.35 15.52
CA ASN A 106 4.09 -2.48 14.11
C ASN A 106 5.24 -3.47 13.93
N ASP A 107 6.21 -3.51 14.85
CA ASP A 107 7.33 -4.45 14.80
C ASP A 107 6.84 -5.89 14.96
N VAL A 108 5.97 -6.16 15.93
CA VAL A 108 5.33 -7.48 16.11
C VAL A 108 4.52 -7.87 14.87
N THR A 109 3.78 -6.93 14.28
CA THR A 109 3.01 -7.19 13.06
C THR A 109 3.93 -7.46 11.86
N SER A 110 5.07 -6.77 11.78
CA SER A 110 6.06 -7.00 10.73
C SER A 110 6.69 -8.39 10.85
N GLN A 111 6.98 -8.82 12.09
CA GLN A 111 7.52 -10.16 12.37
C GLN A 111 6.52 -11.26 11.99
N SER A 112 5.23 -11.10 12.31
CA SER A 112 4.20 -12.08 11.91
C SER A 112 4.08 -12.22 10.41
N ILE A 113 4.07 -11.10 9.69
CA ILE A 113 4.09 -11.10 8.23
C ILE A 113 5.36 -11.79 7.69
N SER A 114 6.50 -11.64 8.36
CA SER A 114 7.73 -12.33 7.95
C SER A 114 7.62 -13.85 8.07
N ILE A 115 7.02 -14.36 9.16
CA ILE A 115 6.78 -15.80 9.31
C ILE A 115 5.83 -16.28 8.22
N ASP A 116 4.75 -15.55 7.95
CA ASP A 116 3.78 -15.93 6.92
C ASP A 116 4.41 -15.94 5.52
N ARG A 117 5.30 -14.99 5.21
CA ARG A 117 6.08 -14.99 3.97
C ARG A 117 7.00 -16.20 3.87
N ASN A 118 7.70 -16.57 4.94
CA ASN A 118 8.58 -17.73 4.93
C ASN A 118 7.79 -19.04 4.82
N ARG A 119 6.60 -19.11 5.42
CA ARG A 119 5.65 -20.20 5.19
C ARG A 119 5.14 -20.25 3.75
N ALA A 120 5.04 -19.11 3.07
CA ALA A 120 4.61 -19.04 1.69
C ALA A 120 5.65 -19.61 0.70
N GLU A 121 6.94 -19.67 1.08
CA GLU A 121 8.00 -20.21 0.22
C GLU A 121 7.84 -21.72 -0.07
N PHE A 122 7.09 -22.45 0.77
CA PHE A 122 6.77 -23.87 0.56
C PHE A 122 5.68 -24.11 -0.49
N TYR A 123 5.03 -23.06 -0.99
CA TYR A 123 4.00 -23.17 -2.02
C TYR A 123 4.56 -22.85 -3.41
N PRO A 124 3.95 -23.40 -4.49
CA PRO A 124 4.27 -22.98 -5.84
C PRO A 124 3.98 -21.48 -6.00
N ASN A 125 4.87 -20.76 -6.67
CA ASN A 125 4.54 -19.45 -7.19
C ASN A 125 3.67 -19.60 -8.45
N LEU A 126 2.83 -18.59 -8.73
CA LEU A 126 2.08 -18.46 -9.97
C LEU A 126 2.23 -17.02 -10.44
N SER A 127 2.77 -16.85 -11.63
CA SER A 127 2.91 -15.57 -12.31
C SER A 127 2.08 -15.58 -13.58
N LEU A 128 1.33 -14.49 -13.80
CA LEU A 128 0.57 -14.25 -15.01
C LEU A 128 1.19 -13.04 -15.71
N SER A 129 1.55 -13.21 -16.98
CA SER A 129 2.06 -12.16 -17.83
C SER A 129 1.11 -11.91 -18.99
N VAL A 130 0.84 -10.64 -19.26
CA VAL A 130 0.08 -10.18 -20.42
C VAL A 130 0.90 -9.05 -21.03
N GLY A 131 1.26 -9.17 -22.30
CA GLY A 131 2.04 -8.17 -23.01
C GLY A 131 1.54 -8.05 -24.44
N GLY A 132 1.38 -6.82 -24.92
CA GLY A 132 1.03 -6.54 -26.30
C GLY A 132 1.95 -5.48 -26.88
N GLY A 133 2.37 -5.68 -28.12
CA GLY A 133 3.25 -4.80 -28.87
C GLY A 133 2.63 -4.47 -30.23
N ARG A 134 3.01 -3.33 -30.78
CA ARG A 134 2.75 -3.02 -32.17
C ARG A 134 3.95 -2.29 -32.75
N ASP A 135 4.55 -2.91 -33.73
CA ASP A 135 5.70 -2.40 -34.45
C ASP A 135 5.28 -1.86 -35.81
N PHE A 136 5.75 -0.66 -36.12
CA PHE A 136 5.53 -0.02 -37.41
C PHE A 136 6.88 0.09 -38.12
N GLY A 137 6.98 -0.54 -39.28
CA GLY A 137 8.18 -0.56 -40.09
C GLY A 137 7.88 -0.35 -41.56
N ARG A 138 8.88 0.05 -42.32
CA ARG A 138 8.82 0.03 -43.79
C ARG A 138 9.89 -0.94 -44.25
N ASN A 139 9.51 -1.91 -45.08
CA ASN A 139 10.42 -2.90 -45.61
C ASN A 139 10.42 -2.84 -47.14
N PHE A 140 11.58 -2.98 -47.76
CA PHE A 140 11.69 -3.01 -49.22
C PHE A 140 11.36 -4.42 -49.73
N SER A 141 10.30 -4.54 -50.51
CA SER A 141 9.85 -5.82 -51.05
C SER A 141 10.52 -6.08 -52.40
N GLN A 142 11.51 -6.98 -52.43
CA GLN A 142 12.20 -7.36 -53.69
C GLN A 142 11.25 -7.98 -54.72
N THR A 143 10.13 -8.56 -54.29
CA THR A 143 9.11 -9.15 -55.18
C THR A 143 8.24 -8.08 -55.85
N GLN A 144 8.03 -6.94 -55.20
CA GLN A 144 7.16 -5.86 -55.71
C GLN A 144 7.96 -4.65 -56.20
N GLY A 145 9.28 -4.58 -55.96
CA GLY A 145 10.14 -3.48 -56.39
C GLY A 145 9.90 -2.16 -55.67
N GLU A 146 9.14 -2.16 -54.57
CA GLU A 146 8.70 -0.95 -53.85
C GLU A 146 8.87 -1.08 -52.33
N ILE A 147 8.86 0.08 -51.65
CA ILE A 147 8.87 0.16 -50.18
C ILE A 147 7.44 -0.07 -49.68
N VAL A 148 7.23 -1.17 -48.95
CA VAL A 148 5.94 -1.54 -48.38
C VAL A 148 5.93 -1.23 -46.88
N SER A 149 4.87 -0.57 -46.40
CA SER A 149 4.65 -0.38 -44.97
C SER A 149 4.14 -1.68 -44.35
N GLN A 150 4.80 -2.14 -43.29
CA GLN A 150 4.38 -3.30 -42.52
C GLN A 150 4.10 -2.86 -41.09
N THR A 151 2.94 -3.28 -40.58
CA THR A 151 2.57 -3.11 -39.18
C THR A 151 2.40 -4.49 -38.60
N SER A 152 3.25 -4.83 -37.64
CA SER A 152 3.13 -6.08 -36.89
C SER A 152 2.52 -5.76 -35.54
N SER A 153 1.61 -6.60 -35.08
CA SER A 153 1.04 -6.46 -33.75
C SER A 153 0.93 -7.82 -33.09
N GLU A 154 1.54 -7.94 -31.93
CA GLU A 154 1.59 -9.15 -31.15
C GLU A 154 0.87 -8.92 -29.83
N ALA A 155 0.16 -9.94 -29.36
CA ALA A 155 -0.37 -9.99 -28.02
C ALA A 155 -0.06 -11.37 -27.46
N ASN A 156 0.60 -11.40 -26.31
CA ASN A 156 1.05 -12.59 -25.64
C ASN A 156 0.44 -12.62 -24.24
N VAL A 157 -0.12 -13.77 -23.88
CA VAL A 157 -0.61 -14.08 -22.54
C VAL A 157 0.06 -15.37 -22.12
N GLY A 158 0.71 -15.36 -20.96
CA GLY A 158 1.40 -16.53 -20.42
C GLY A 158 1.16 -16.66 -18.93
N ALA A 159 1.10 -17.89 -18.44
CA ALA A 159 1.11 -18.19 -17.01
C ALA A 159 2.26 -19.15 -16.73
N GLN A 160 3.05 -18.85 -15.70
CA GLN A 160 4.16 -19.69 -15.26
C GLN A 160 4.00 -19.98 -13.77
N SER A 161 4.14 -21.25 -13.41
CA SER A 161 4.24 -21.69 -12.02
C SER A 161 5.58 -22.38 -11.78
N GLN A 162 6.18 -22.13 -10.63
CA GLN A 162 7.41 -22.79 -10.22
C GLN A 162 7.33 -23.16 -8.74
N VAL A 163 7.76 -24.37 -8.42
CA VAL A 163 7.83 -24.89 -7.06
C VAL A 163 9.23 -25.42 -6.80
N ASN A 164 9.75 -25.10 -5.61
CA ASN A 164 10.99 -25.69 -5.14
C ASN A 164 10.69 -27.09 -4.57
N LEU A 165 11.28 -28.14 -5.15
CA LEU A 165 11.13 -29.50 -4.64
C LEU A 165 12.09 -29.79 -3.49
N PHE A 166 13.30 -29.24 -3.56
CA PHE A 166 14.33 -29.38 -2.54
C PHE A 166 15.44 -28.35 -2.75
N ASN A 167 15.85 -27.68 -1.67
CA ASN A 167 16.96 -26.72 -1.68
C ASN A 167 17.91 -26.85 -0.49
N GLY A 168 18.06 -28.08 0.05
CA GLY A 168 18.99 -28.32 1.15
C GLY A 168 18.54 -27.75 2.50
N PHE A 169 17.24 -27.81 2.81
CA PHE A 169 16.63 -27.31 4.07
C PHE A 169 16.75 -25.80 4.29
N ARG A 170 17.04 -25.03 3.24
CA ARG A 170 17.17 -23.57 3.33
C ARG A 170 15.86 -22.91 3.75
N ASP A 171 14.73 -23.39 3.23
CA ASP A 171 13.41 -22.83 3.55
C ASP A 171 13.03 -23.08 5.02
N ASP A 172 13.36 -24.27 5.55
CA ASP A 172 13.18 -24.61 6.97
C ASP A 172 14.03 -23.71 7.89
N ALA A 173 15.32 -23.55 7.57
CA ALA A 173 16.21 -22.69 8.36
C ALA A 173 15.76 -21.22 8.35
N THR A 174 15.25 -20.75 7.21
CA THR A 174 14.74 -19.38 7.06
C THR A 174 13.45 -19.18 7.87
N LEU A 175 12.58 -20.19 7.94
CA LEU A 175 11.38 -20.17 8.78
C LEU A 175 11.73 -20.21 10.28
N GLU A 176 12.67 -21.05 10.68
CA GLU A 176 13.15 -21.14 12.08
C GLU A 176 13.79 -19.82 12.53
N GLU A 177 14.60 -19.20 11.68
CA GLU A 177 15.19 -17.89 11.96
C GLU A 177 14.12 -16.80 12.16
N ALA A 178 13.07 -16.79 11.34
CA ALA A 178 11.98 -15.83 11.51
C ALA A 178 11.17 -16.07 12.80
N GLN A 179 11.05 -17.32 13.24
CA GLN A 179 10.43 -17.66 14.52
C GLN A 179 11.30 -17.23 15.71
N ALA A 180 12.62 -17.38 15.62
CA ALA A 180 13.56 -16.97 16.67
C ALA A 180 13.66 -15.44 16.84
N ARG A 181 13.21 -14.66 15.84
CA ARG A 181 13.18 -13.19 15.84
C ARG A 181 11.90 -12.59 16.43
N MET A 182 10.89 -13.42 16.75
CA MET A 182 9.71 -13.03 17.53
C MET A 182 10.00 -13.08 19.03
#